data_AF-A0A1M3PLQ9-F1
#
_entry.id   AF-A0A1M3PLQ9-F1
#
_cell.length_a   1.000
_cell.length_b   1.000
_cell.length_c   1.000
_cell.angle_alpha   90.00
_cell.angle_beta   90.00
_cell.angle_gamma   90.00
#
_symmetry.space_group_name_H-M   'P 1'
#
loop_
_entity.id
_entity.type
_entity.pdbx_description
1 polymer ?
#
loop_
_entity_poly.entity_id
_entity_poly.type
_entity_poly.pdbx_seq_one_letter_code
_entity_poly.pdbx_strand_id
1 'polypeptide(L)'
;MRLSTIEIDFEIHQAIEAERRGFGEPPYLALRRLLKLPDPERSASKSEDRPASTDGRPWREGPVEIPHGSEARMTYQRGRQIFLGQFLDGQLVASGRAFDSLSEAASELAKTRNGTKPNLNGWEYWEVRYPGERGWRRLKDIRKGARGK
;
A
#
# COMPACT_ATOMS: atom_id res chain seq x y z
N MET A 1 -0.34 13.82 16.05
CA MET A 1 -0.53 12.81 17.12
C MET A 1 -0.84 13.52 18.42
N ARG A 2 -1.68 12.97 19.29
CA ARG A 2 -1.94 13.50 20.63
C ARG A 2 -1.20 12.63 21.65
N LEU A 3 -0.43 13.25 22.54
CA LEU A 3 0.26 12.56 23.62
C LEU A 3 -0.55 12.75 24.92
N SER A 4 -0.54 11.71 25.75
CA SER A 4 -1.18 11.70 27.07
C SER A 4 -0.17 11.20 28.09
N THR A 5 -0.24 11.74 29.29
CA THR A 5 0.54 11.25 30.43
C THR A 5 -0.16 10.07 31.07
N ILE A 6 0.59 9.02 31.38
CA ILE A 6 0.13 7.84 32.13
C ILE A 6 1.15 7.56 33.24
N GLU A 7 0.69 7.01 34.35
CA GLU A 7 1.56 6.47 35.39
C GLU A 7 1.82 4.99 35.10
N ILE A 8 3.08 4.58 35.21
CA ILE A 8 3.55 3.20 35.01
C ILE A 8 4.49 2.83 36.15
N ASP A 9 4.57 1.54 36.48
CA ASP A 9 5.55 1.06 37.46
C ASP A 9 6.99 1.12 36.90
N PHE A 10 7.95 0.93 37.81
CA PHE A 10 9.37 1.06 37.50
C PHE A 10 9.87 0.00 36.53
N GLU A 11 9.33 -1.21 36.56
CA GLU A 11 9.77 -2.30 35.66
C GLU A 11 9.31 -2.02 34.22
N ILE A 12 8.08 -1.52 34.04
CA ILE A 12 7.59 -1.07 32.73
C ILE A 12 8.45 0.08 32.20
N HIS A 13 8.80 1.05 33.05
CA HIS A 13 9.68 2.14 32.65
C HIS A 13 11.06 1.63 32.18
N GLN A 14 11.68 0.71 32.94
CA GLN A 14 12.95 0.09 32.54
C GLN A 14 12.85 -0.69 31.23
N ALA A 15 11.76 -1.44 31.02
CA ALA A 15 11.55 -2.19 29.79
C ALA A 15 11.44 -1.26 28.56
N ILE A 16 10.76 -0.12 28.70
CA ILE A 16 10.66 0.88 27.63
C ILE A 16 12.04 1.48 27.33
N GLU A 17 12.80 1.86 28.36
CA GLU A 17 14.14 2.44 28.20
C GLU A 17 15.14 1.46 27.57
N ALA A 18 15.11 0.19 27.97
CA ALA A 18 15.98 -0.85 27.42
C ALA A 18 15.75 -1.10 25.92
N GLU A 19 14.51 -0.90 25.45
CA GLU A 19 14.16 -1.06 24.04
C GLU A 19 14.58 0.16 23.19
N ARG A 20 14.93 1.31 23.78
CA ARG A 20 15.37 2.51 23.03
C ARG A 20 16.66 2.21 22.25
N ARG A 21 16.70 2.63 20.99
CA ARG A 21 17.83 2.43 20.06
C ARG A 21 18.81 3.59 20.06
N GLY A 22 18.53 4.65 20.82
CA GLY A 22 19.43 5.79 20.98
C GLY A 22 18.89 6.83 21.95
N PHE A 23 19.79 7.69 22.43
CA PHE A 23 19.49 8.72 23.43
C PHE A 23 18.44 9.75 22.98
N GLY A 24 18.31 9.99 21.67
CA GLY A 24 17.33 10.91 21.10
C GLY A 24 15.96 10.29 20.80
N GLU A 25 15.78 8.97 20.97
CA GLU A 25 14.51 8.32 20.64
C GLU A 25 13.47 8.58 21.75
N PRO A 26 12.29 9.13 21.43
CA PRO A 26 11.22 9.29 22.41
C PRO A 26 10.73 7.94 22.95
N PRO A 27 10.45 7.81 24.27
CA PRO A 27 10.02 6.55 24.89
C PRO A 27 8.79 5.90 24.24
N TYR A 28 7.85 6.70 23.71
CA TYR A 28 6.65 6.17 23.06
C TYR A 28 6.95 5.37 21.78
N LEU A 29 8.08 5.63 21.09
CA LEU A 29 8.49 4.84 19.91
C LEU A 29 8.98 3.45 20.32
N ALA A 30 9.77 3.37 21.40
CA ALA A 30 10.18 2.11 22.00
C ALA A 30 8.97 1.31 22.50
N LEU A 31 8.05 1.97 23.21
CA LEU A 31 6.80 1.34 23.66
C LEU A 31 5.97 0.79 22.50
N ARG A 32 5.87 1.50 21.38
CA ARG A 32 5.17 1.00 20.18
C ARG A 32 5.79 -0.28 19.64
N ARG A 33 7.12 -0.41 19.68
CA ARG A 33 7.81 -1.65 19.25
C ARG A 33 7.52 -2.82 20.19
N LEU A 34 7.57 -2.60 21.51
CA LEU A 34 7.18 -3.61 22.51
C LEU A 34 5.75 -4.10 22.29
N LEU A 35 4.84 -3.18 21.98
CA LEU A 35 3.43 -3.48 21.71
C LEU A 35 3.14 -3.91 20.26
N LYS A 36 4.18 -4.05 19.42
CA LYS A 36 4.08 -4.40 17.99
C LYS A 36 3.14 -3.48 17.20
N LEU A 37 3.05 -2.21 17.60
CA LEU A 37 2.29 -1.17 16.92
C LEU A 37 3.09 -0.60 15.75
N PRO A 38 2.41 -0.14 14.68
CA PRO A 38 3.09 0.43 13.52
C PRO A 38 3.81 1.73 13.92
N ASP A 39 5.01 1.93 13.37
CA ASP A 39 5.83 3.12 13.58
C ASP A 39 5.09 4.35 13.04
N PRO A 40 4.94 5.42 13.83
CA PRO A 40 4.16 6.58 13.42
C PRO A 40 4.83 7.45 12.35
N GLU A 41 6.14 7.40 12.14
CA GLU A 41 6.79 8.08 11.01
C GLU A 41 6.68 7.25 9.73
N ARG A 42 6.78 5.92 9.88
CA ARG A 42 6.44 4.96 8.81
C ARG A 42 4.95 4.93 8.49
N SER A 43 4.12 5.32 9.45
CA SER A 43 2.69 5.51 9.30
C SER A 43 2.36 6.92 8.83
N ALA A 44 3.10 7.98 9.14
CA ALA A 44 2.88 9.31 8.55
C ALA A 44 3.12 9.29 7.02
N SER A 45 4.00 8.40 6.56
CA SER A 45 4.17 8.05 5.14
C SER A 45 3.18 6.99 4.62
N LYS A 46 2.28 6.48 5.47
CA LYS A 46 1.17 5.54 5.16
C LYS A 46 -0.19 5.98 5.74
N SER A 47 -0.34 7.26 6.09
CA SER A 47 -1.52 7.85 6.71
C SER A 47 -1.86 9.12 5.97
N GLU A 48 -2.19 8.97 4.69
CA GLU A 48 -3.23 9.82 4.12
C GLU A 48 -4.54 9.04 4.23
N ASP A 49 -5.16 9.16 5.41
CA ASP A 49 -6.61 9.21 5.56
C ASP A 49 -7.06 10.64 5.17
N ARG A 50 -6.59 11.12 4.01
CA ARG A 50 -7.30 12.16 3.28
C ARG A 50 -8.53 11.45 2.71
N PRO A 51 -9.73 12.06 2.70
CA PRO A 51 -10.70 11.63 1.72
C PRO A 51 -9.96 11.72 0.38
N ALA A 52 -9.69 10.57 -0.24
CA ALA A 52 -9.11 10.52 -1.57
C ALA A 52 -9.98 11.46 -2.39
N SER A 53 -9.42 12.62 -2.77
CA SER A 53 -10.17 13.61 -3.52
C SER A 53 -10.73 12.86 -4.72
N THR A 54 -12.05 12.68 -4.77
CA THR A 54 -12.69 12.09 -5.95
C THR A 54 -12.52 12.99 -7.17
N ASP A 55 -12.01 14.21 -6.95
CA ASP A 55 -11.49 15.14 -7.94
C ASP A 55 -10.16 14.63 -8.51
N GLY A 56 -10.26 13.73 -9.47
CA GLY A 56 -9.13 13.29 -10.25
C GLY A 56 -9.60 12.47 -11.45
N ARG A 57 -8.73 12.34 -12.47
CA ARG A 57 -9.10 11.56 -13.66
C ARG A 57 -9.13 10.07 -13.31
N PRO A 58 -10.19 9.34 -13.67
CA PRO A 58 -10.20 7.90 -13.51
C PRO A 58 -9.19 7.27 -14.47
N TRP A 59 -8.54 6.20 -14.03
CA TRP A 59 -7.68 5.41 -14.88
C TRP A 59 -8.52 4.54 -15.81
N ARG A 60 -8.12 4.46 -17.09
CA ARG A 60 -8.86 3.76 -18.14
C ARG A 60 -7.92 2.86 -18.93
N GLU A 61 -8.26 1.58 -19.04
CA GLU A 61 -7.60 0.65 -19.97
C GLU A 61 -8.64 -0.28 -20.59
N GLY A 62 -8.93 -0.07 -21.87
CA GLY A 62 -10.01 -0.78 -22.57
C GLY A 62 -11.39 -0.45 -21.96
N PRO A 63 -12.24 -1.46 -21.65
CA PRO A 63 -13.58 -1.24 -21.12
C PRO A 63 -13.62 -1.00 -19.60
N VAL A 64 -12.47 -1.01 -18.91
CA VAL A 64 -12.41 -0.87 -17.46
C VAL A 64 -12.04 0.56 -17.10
N GLU A 65 -12.79 1.10 -16.15
CA GLU A 65 -12.55 2.39 -15.54
C GLU A 65 -12.36 2.20 -14.03
N ILE A 66 -11.28 2.76 -13.49
CA ILE A 66 -10.94 2.70 -12.07
C ILE A 66 -10.95 4.12 -11.51
N PRO A 67 -11.76 4.40 -10.47
CA PRO A 67 -11.82 5.73 -9.86
C PRO A 67 -10.45 6.20 -9.34
N HIS A 68 -10.19 7.50 -9.43
CA HIS A 68 -9.08 8.13 -8.74
C HIS A 68 -9.13 7.79 -7.24
N GLY A 69 -7.96 7.60 -6.63
CA GLY A 69 -7.84 7.27 -5.22
C GLY A 69 -8.07 5.80 -4.89
N SER A 70 -8.36 4.96 -5.90
CA SER A 70 -8.41 3.51 -5.69
C SER A 70 -7.03 2.99 -5.35
N GLU A 71 -6.95 2.07 -4.39
CA GLU A 71 -5.70 1.39 -4.07
C GLU A 71 -5.49 0.21 -5.00
N ALA A 72 -4.24 -0.06 -5.35
CA ALA A 72 -3.82 -1.16 -6.19
C ALA A 72 -2.89 -2.10 -5.40
N ARG A 73 -3.04 -3.40 -5.61
CA ARG A 73 -2.16 -4.41 -5.04
C ARG A 73 -1.82 -5.45 -6.08
N MET A 74 -0.53 -5.77 -6.21
CA MET A 74 -0.06 -6.89 -7.01
C MET A 74 0.62 -7.90 -6.10
N THR A 75 0.32 -9.19 -6.30
CA THR A 75 1.09 -10.27 -5.69
C THR A 75 1.74 -11.13 -6.77
N TYR A 76 3.03 -11.41 -6.61
CA TYR A 76 3.81 -12.20 -7.57
C TYR A 76 4.58 -13.31 -6.85
N GLN A 77 4.83 -14.43 -7.55
CA GLN A 77 5.43 -15.65 -7.00
C GLN A 77 4.75 -16.13 -5.71
N ARG A 78 3.43 -16.35 -5.77
CA ARG A 78 2.60 -16.83 -4.64
C ARG A 78 2.78 -15.99 -3.35
N GLY A 79 2.85 -14.67 -3.49
CA GLY A 79 2.93 -13.74 -2.37
C GLY A 79 4.35 -13.44 -1.87
N ARG A 80 5.40 -13.99 -2.49
CA ARG A 80 6.79 -13.65 -2.16
C ARG A 80 7.11 -12.19 -2.47
N GLN A 81 6.48 -11.62 -3.49
CA GLN A 81 6.61 -10.22 -3.85
C GLN A 81 5.21 -9.58 -3.79
N ILE A 82 5.07 -8.53 -3.00
CA ILE A 82 3.84 -7.76 -2.85
C ILE A 82 4.17 -6.32 -3.21
N PHE A 83 3.44 -5.79 -4.18
CA PHE A 83 3.56 -4.40 -4.60
C PHE A 83 2.26 -3.69 -4.28
N LEU A 84 2.37 -2.51 -3.69
CA LEU A 84 1.26 -1.63 -3.39
C LEU A 84 1.37 -0.40 -4.29
N GLY A 85 0.23 0.09 -4.72
CA GLY A 85 0.11 1.28 -5.52
C GLY A 85 -1.25 1.94 -5.34
N GLN A 86 -1.47 3.01 -6.09
CA GLN A 86 -2.72 3.76 -6.11
C GLN A 86 -2.99 4.21 -7.55
N PHE A 87 -4.26 4.28 -7.90
CA PHE A 87 -4.71 4.90 -9.15
C PHE A 87 -4.88 6.39 -8.89
N LEU A 88 -3.97 7.20 -9.42
CA LEU A 88 -3.93 8.65 -9.24
C LEU A 88 -3.89 9.32 -10.61
N ASP A 89 -4.84 10.23 -10.83
CA ASP A 89 -4.95 11.09 -12.01
C ASP A 89 -4.77 10.39 -13.36
N GLY A 90 -5.45 9.26 -13.51
CA GLY A 90 -5.44 8.49 -14.73
C GLY A 90 -4.22 7.59 -14.90
N GLN A 91 -3.38 7.43 -13.86
CA GLN A 91 -2.19 6.59 -13.86
C GLN A 91 -2.17 5.63 -12.68
N LEU A 92 -1.53 4.48 -12.84
CA LEU A 92 -1.20 3.59 -11.73
C LEU A 92 0.15 4.01 -11.15
N VAL A 93 0.15 4.53 -9.93
CA VAL A 93 1.37 4.90 -9.20
C VAL A 93 1.74 3.78 -8.23
N ALA A 94 2.84 3.09 -8.48
CA ALA A 94 3.32 1.99 -7.65
C ALA A 94 4.83 2.08 -7.44
N SER A 95 5.29 1.84 -6.21
CA SER A 95 6.71 2.01 -5.82
C SER A 95 7.32 3.36 -6.23
N GLY A 96 6.53 4.44 -6.19
CA GLY A 96 6.96 5.79 -6.54
C GLY A 96 7.08 6.07 -8.05
N ARG A 97 6.60 5.16 -8.91
CA ARG A 97 6.60 5.33 -10.38
C ARG A 97 5.17 5.32 -10.89
N ALA A 98 4.88 6.20 -11.85
CA ALA A 98 3.61 6.23 -12.57
C ALA A 98 3.69 5.32 -13.81
N PHE A 99 2.60 4.62 -14.08
CA PHE A 99 2.44 3.70 -15.20
C PHE A 99 1.10 3.94 -15.89
N ASP A 100 1.10 3.88 -17.22
CA ASP A 100 -0.11 4.05 -18.02
C ASP A 100 -0.87 2.73 -18.20
N SER A 101 -0.20 1.59 -18.05
CA SER A 101 -0.81 0.25 -18.17
C SER A 101 -0.48 -0.72 -17.04
N LEU A 102 -1.38 -1.66 -16.77
CA LEU A 102 -1.18 -2.69 -15.74
C LEU A 102 -0.02 -3.62 -16.05
N SER A 103 0.13 -3.99 -17.33
CA SER A 103 1.17 -4.92 -17.78
C SER A 103 2.55 -4.30 -17.66
N GLU A 104 2.71 -3.02 -18.02
CA GLU A 104 3.96 -2.29 -17.81
C GLU A 104 4.33 -2.24 -16.33
N ALA A 105 3.39 -1.84 -15.46
CA ALA A 105 3.61 -1.81 -14.03
C ALA A 105 4.00 -3.20 -13.48
N ALA A 106 3.33 -4.26 -13.91
CA ALA A 106 3.61 -5.62 -13.47
C ALA A 106 5.01 -6.09 -13.89
N SER A 107 5.35 -5.91 -15.17
CA SER A 107 6.62 -6.31 -15.76
C SER A 107 7.82 -5.52 -15.23
N GLU A 108 7.61 -4.25 -14.91
CA GLU A 108 8.65 -3.37 -14.38
C GLU A 108 8.94 -3.64 -12.90
N LEU A 109 7.89 -3.90 -12.11
CA LEU A 109 8.00 -4.09 -10.66
C LEU A 109 8.43 -5.52 -10.30
N ALA A 110 7.85 -6.53 -10.96
CA ALA A 110 8.14 -7.91 -10.65
C ALA A 110 9.52 -8.32 -11.16
N LYS A 111 10.23 -9.14 -10.37
CA LYS A 111 11.47 -9.80 -10.82
C LYS A 111 11.29 -11.30 -10.85
N THR A 112 11.75 -11.94 -11.93
CA THR A 112 11.84 -13.40 -12.00
C THR A 112 12.87 -13.93 -10.99
N ARG A 113 12.90 -15.26 -10.79
CA ARG A 113 13.93 -15.90 -9.93
C ARG A 113 15.36 -15.60 -10.40
N ASN A 114 15.55 -15.30 -11.68
CA ASN A 114 16.84 -14.97 -12.29
C ASN A 114 17.11 -13.46 -12.34
N GLY A 115 16.27 -12.64 -11.71
CA GLY A 115 16.44 -11.19 -11.63
C GLY A 115 16.02 -10.41 -12.89
N THR A 116 15.47 -11.08 -13.91
CA THR A 116 15.01 -10.44 -15.15
C THR A 116 13.58 -9.91 -15.02
N LYS A 117 13.23 -8.94 -15.88
CA LYS A 117 11.86 -8.42 -16.03
C LYS A 117 10.97 -9.49 -16.69
N PRO A 118 9.93 -10.00 -16.03
CA PRO A 118 9.00 -10.93 -16.63
C PRO A 118 8.06 -10.19 -17.60
N ASN A 119 7.63 -10.84 -18.68
CA ASN A 119 6.51 -10.36 -19.49
C ASN A 119 5.20 -10.85 -18.84
N LEU A 120 4.50 -9.97 -18.12
CA LEU A 120 3.31 -10.32 -17.35
C LEU A 120 2.06 -9.68 -17.95
N ASN A 121 0.98 -10.45 -17.97
CA ASN A 121 -0.35 -9.90 -18.22
C ASN A 121 -0.86 -9.25 -16.93
N GLY A 122 -0.74 -7.93 -16.81
CA GLY A 122 -1.04 -7.20 -15.58
C GLY A 122 -2.45 -7.43 -15.03
N TRP A 123 -3.41 -7.71 -15.91
CA TRP A 123 -4.80 -8.01 -15.53
C TRP A 123 -4.95 -9.20 -14.58
N GLU A 124 -4.06 -10.19 -14.67
CA GLU A 124 -4.10 -11.40 -13.84
C GLU A 124 -3.57 -11.17 -12.42
N TYR A 125 -2.74 -10.15 -12.22
CA TYR A 125 -1.96 -9.98 -10.99
C TYR A 125 -2.42 -8.82 -10.13
N TRP A 126 -3.00 -7.80 -10.75
CA TRP A 126 -3.46 -6.61 -10.05
C TRP A 126 -4.86 -6.77 -9.48
N GLU A 127 -4.99 -6.36 -8.24
CA GLU A 127 -6.22 -6.19 -7.49
C GLU A 127 -6.42 -4.71 -7.20
N VAL A 128 -7.67 -4.30 -7.07
CA VAL A 128 -8.08 -2.94 -6.77
C VAL A 128 -9.00 -2.93 -5.55
N ARG A 129 -8.86 -1.89 -4.71
CA ARG A 129 -9.80 -1.53 -3.66
C ARG A 129 -10.28 -0.12 -3.92
N TYR A 130 -11.58 0.07 -4.16
CA TYR A 130 -12.12 1.40 -4.42
C TYR A 130 -12.16 2.25 -3.15
N PRO A 131 -12.17 3.59 -3.28
CA PRO A 131 -12.31 4.48 -2.14
C PRO A 131 -13.53 4.09 -1.29
N GLY A 132 -13.31 3.92 0.02
CA GLY A 132 -14.36 3.55 0.98
C GLY A 132 -14.73 2.05 1.01
N GLU A 133 -14.26 1.23 0.06
CA GLU A 133 -14.47 -0.22 0.10
C GLU A 133 -13.42 -0.91 0.97
N ARG A 134 -13.83 -2.00 1.66
CA ARG A 134 -12.91 -2.80 2.49
C ARG A 134 -12.27 -3.97 1.73
N GLY A 135 -12.85 -4.38 0.61
CA GLY A 135 -12.47 -5.58 -0.13
C GLY A 135 -11.55 -5.30 -1.32
N TRP A 136 -10.60 -6.20 -1.55
CA TRP A 136 -9.83 -6.25 -2.79
C TRP A 136 -10.60 -7.04 -3.85
N ARG A 137 -10.65 -6.51 -5.07
CA ARG A 137 -11.23 -7.17 -6.25
C ARG A 137 -10.18 -7.34 -7.32
N ARG A 138 -10.19 -8.48 -8.02
CA ARG A 138 -9.26 -8.73 -9.12
C ARG A 138 -9.67 -7.91 -10.34
N LEU A 139 -8.71 -7.22 -10.98
CA LEU A 139 -8.98 -6.44 -12.18
C LEU A 139 -9.41 -7.30 -13.37
N LYS A 140 -8.96 -8.57 -13.44
CA LYS A 140 -9.46 -9.56 -14.40
C LYS A 140 -10.97 -9.75 -14.33
N ASP A 141 -11.53 -9.86 -13.13
CA ASP A 141 -12.96 -10.13 -12.93
C ASP A 141 -13.79 -8.89 -13.30
N ILE A 142 -13.29 -7.70 -12.96
CA ILE A 142 -13.88 -6.42 -13.37
C ILE A 142 -13.87 -6.30 -14.90
N ARG A 143 -12.76 -6.62 -15.57
CA ARG A 143 -12.65 -6.60 -17.04
C ARG A 143 -13.60 -7.58 -17.71
N LYS A 144 -13.77 -8.78 -17.14
CA LYS A 144 -14.71 -9.78 -17.65
C LYS A 144 -16.15 -9.29 -17.53
N GLY A 145 -16.51 -8.67 -16.40
CA GLY A 145 -17.82 -8.06 -16.19
C GLY A 145 -18.11 -6.91 -17.15
N ALA A 146 -17.10 -6.07 -17.45
CA ALA A 146 -17.24 -4.94 -18.36
C ALA A 146 -17.40 -5.33 -19.85
N ARG A 147 -16.92 -6.51 -20.25
CA ARG A 147 -17.08 -7.04 -21.62
C ARG A 147 -18.39 -7.79 -21.85
N GLY A 148 -19.06 -8.20 -20.78
CA GLY A 148 -20.32 -8.94 -20.83
C GLY A 148 -21.57 -8.05 -20.79
N LYS A 149 -21.40 -6.73 -20.81
CA LYS A 149 -22.44 -5.72 -20.99
C LYS A 149 -22.33 -5.14 -22.38
#